data_AF-A0A537QWN7-F1
#
_entry.id   AF-A0A537QWN7-F1
#
_cell.length_a   1.000
_cell.length_b   1.000
_cell.length_c   1.000
_cell.angle_alpha   90.00
_cell.angle_beta   90.00
_cell.angle_gamma   90.00
#
_symmetry.space_group_name_H-M   'P 1'
#
loop_
_entity.id
_entity.type
_entity.pdbx_description
1 polymer ?
#
loop_
_entity_poly.entity_id
_entity_poly.type
_entity_poly.pdbx_seq_one_letter_code
_entity_poly.pdbx_strand_id
1 'polypeptide(L)'
;MSKPCKITLNDESFLSNCGDLLLDSALMNGVDLPHDCRSGVCGACRVRLVSGSVFGGHERGDDMIHACQARILSDIEIMTEPVPDPITFAASVTDVVRLAPDVVGVAVRLPDPLQYLPGQYCKLQFRGFPARCYSPTYPLEGGPETGLLHFHIRRLPHGLVSSALGQKIQVGHRLKLTGPFGTAFLRPNHSGNIVLVASGTGFAPMWSIAVAAIMERPDREITFVVAAQTLQSLYMDAALCRLALFPNVRIIPIVSEPQTASGALRKGRPTDYLPPLSPSDVVYAAGAPAMTQSVARIAKAANAKCYTDPFISNGNQLNQSSLVTRMTRWFNDERRSSLTLSPGPQRAGKASRLERSREPQNDHA
;
A
#
# COMPACT_ATOMS: atom_id res chain seq x y z
N MET A 1 27.63 -7.18 25.65
CA MET A 1 27.83 -6.80 24.23
C MET A 1 27.01 -7.77 23.40
N SER A 2 26.21 -7.29 22.44
CA SER A 2 25.52 -8.22 21.53
C SER A 2 26.54 -9.00 20.72
N LYS A 3 26.25 -10.28 20.49
CA LYS A 3 27.07 -11.16 19.65
C LYS A 3 27.10 -10.58 18.22
N PRO A 4 28.25 -10.54 17.53
CA PRO A 4 28.28 -10.22 16.11
C PRO A 4 27.69 -11.38 15.29
N CYS A 5 26.94 -11.02 14.26
CA CYS A 5 26.30 -11.90 13.30
C CYS A 5 26.77 -11.47 11.88
N LYS A 6 27.17 -12.43 11.04
CA LYS A 6 27.53 -12.20 9.64
C LYS A 6 26.28 -12.18 8.77
N ILE A 7 26.11 -11.12 7.98
CA ILE A 7 24.99 -10.97 7.05
C ILE A 7 25.55 -11.04 5.64
N THR A 8 25.08 -12.01 4.86
CA THR A 8 25.39 -12.13 3.42
C THR A 8 24.19 -11.66 2.62
N LEU A 9 24.34 -10.62 1.81
CA LEU A 9 23.34 -10.14 0.86
C LEU A 9 23.81 -10.42 -0.56
N ASN A 10 23.11 -11.32 -1.26
CA ASN A 10 23.55 -11.87 -2.54
C ASN A 10 24.99 -12.42 -2.40
N ASP A 11 26.01 -11.69 -2.88
CA ASP A 11 27.42 -12.09 -2.81
C ASP A 11 28.27 -11.22 -1.85
N GLU A 12 27.69 -10.15 -1.30
CA GLU A 12 28.40 -9.22 -0.39
C GLU A 12 28.12 -9.56 1.06
N SER A 13 29.07 -9.27 1.96
CA SER A 13 28.93 -9.56 3.38
C SER A 13 29.30 -8.38 4.25
N PHE A 14 28.53 -8.17 5.31
CA PHE A 14 28.82 -7.19 6.35
C PHE A 14 28.55 -7.79 7.74
N LEU A 15 29.08 -7.15 8.77
CA LEU A 15 28.86 -7.55 10.17
C LEU A 15 27.79 -6.66 10.80
N SER A 16 26.89 -7.29 11.55
CA SER A 16 25.86 -6.63 12.36
C SER A 16 25.85 -7.24 13.75
N ASN A 17 25.25 -6.59 14.74
CA ASN A 17 24.96 -7.26 16.00
C ASN A 17 23.67 -8.06 15.89
N CYS A 18 23.61 -9.20 16.55
CA CYS A 18 22.35 -9.90 16.74
C CYS A 18 21.43 -9.03 17.63
N GLY A 19 20.16 -8.93 17.27
CA GLY A 19 19.13 -8.06 17.86
C GLY A 19 18.83 -6.80 17.04
N ASP A 20 19.76 -6.37 16.19
CA ASP A 20 19.60 -5.20 15.33
C ASP A 20 18.54 -5.44 14.25
N LEU A 21 17.88 -4.35 13.83
CA LEU A 21 16.95 -4.40 12.69
C LEU A 21 17.77 -4.55 11.41
N LEU A 22 17.43 -5.54 10.60
CA LEU A 22 18.15 -5.89 9.39
C LEU A 22 18.30 -4.70 8.43
N LEU A 23 17.21 -3.98 8.17
CA LEU A 23 17.25 -2.80 7.29
C LEU A 23 18.18 -1.71 7.83
N ASP A 24 18.05 -1.35 9.11
CA ASP A 24 18.83 -0.25 9.68
C ASP A 24 20.32 -0.63 9.72
N SER A 25 20.64 -1.88 10.06
CA SER A 25 22.02 -2.35 10.04
C SER A 25 22.63 -2.37 8.64
N ALA A 26 21.87 -2.78 7.62
CA ALA A 26 22.36 -2.77 6.24
C ALA A 26 22.73 -1.34 5.81
N LEU A 27 21.80 -0.39 6.01
CA LEU A 27 22.00 1.01 5.64
C LEU A 27 23.17 1.65 6.40
N MET A 28 23.33 1.34 7.70
CA MET A 28 24.46 1.82 8.50
C MET A 28 25.82 1.29 8.03
N ASN A 29 25.84 0.12 7.38
CA ASN A 29 27.04 -0.47 6.77
C ASN A 29 27.22 -0.06 5.30
N GLY A 30 26.41 0.90 4.80
CA GLY A 30 26.47 1.36 3.41
C GLY A 30 25.89 0.36 2.40
N VAL A 31 25.19 -0.68 2.86
CA VAL A 31 24.51 -1.66 2.02
C VAL A 31 23.08 -1.20 1.80
N ASP A 32 22.74 -0.88 0.55
CA ASP A 32 21.38 -0.44 0.21
C ASP A 32 20.45 -1.65 0.10
N LEU A 33 19.38 -1.62 0.88
CA LEU A 33 18.26 -2.55 0.75
C LEU A 33 17.05 -1.77 0.28
N PRO A 34 16.29 -2.29 -0.71
CA PRO A 34 15.05 -1.66 -1.15
C PRO A 34 14.14 -1.36 0.05
N HIS A 35 13.65 -0.12 0.20
CA HIS A 35 12.75 0.23 1.31
C HIS A 35 11.93 1.48 1.05
N ASP A 36 10.82 1.61 1.78
CA ASP A 36 9.99 2.82 1.78
C ASP A 36 9.41 3.12 3.17
N CYS A 37 8.26 2.51 3.53
CA CYS A 37 7.47 2.97 4.68
C CYS A 37 8.08 2.70 6.07
N ARG A 38 9.03 1.75 6.15
CA ARG A 38 9.61 1.21 7.40
C ARG A 38 8.62 0.73 8.47
N SER A 39 7.36 0.48 8.11
CA SER A 39 6.30 0.02 9.02
C SER A 39 5.87 -1.44 8.79
N GLY A 40 6.56 -2.16 7.90
CA GLY A 40 6.24 -3.55 7.56
C GLY A 40 5.05 -3.75 6.63
N VAL A 41 4.43 -2.67 6.11
CA VAL A 41 3.17 -2.81 5.36
C VAL A 41 3.34 -2.65 3.85
N CYS A 42 4.23 -1.77 3.36
CA CYS A 42 4.33 -1.49 1.91
C CYS A 42 5.02 -2.59 1.07
N GLY A 43 5.64 -3.59 1.68
CA GLY A 43 6.36 -4.65 0.96
C GLY A 43 7.69 -4.25 0.30
N ALA A 44 8.05 -2.96 0.19
CA ALA A 44 9.26 -2.53 -0.52
C ALA A 44 10.57 -3.12 0.02
N CYS A 45 10.63 -3.46 1.32
CA CYS A 45 11.80 -4.08 1.95
C CYS A 45 11.73 -5.61 2.05
N ARG A 46 10.93 -6.24 1.20
CA ARG A 46 10.86 -7.69 1.14
C ARG A 46 12.15 -8.24 0.53
N VAL A 47 12.78 -9.13 1.28
CA VAL A 47 13.95 -9.91 0.86
C VAL A 47 13.68 -11.38 1.16
N ARG A 48 14.33 -12.29 0.43
CA ARG A 48 14.25 -13.72 0.71
C ARG A 48 15.33 -14.10 1.71
N LEU A 49 14.95 -14.74 2.82
CA LEU A 49 15.84 -15.37 3.78
C LEU A 49 16.21 -16.76 3.27
N VAL A 50 17.46 -16.94 2.86
CA VAL A 50 17.99 -18.19 2.31
C VAL A 50 18.45 -19.12 3.42
N SER A 51 19.15 -18.57 4.42
CA SER A 51 19.64 -19.32 5.56
C SER A 51 19.71 -18.46 6.83
N GLY A 52 19.75 -19.12 7.99
CA GLY A 52 19.78 -18.47 9.30
C GLY A 52 18.40 -18.15 9.86
N SER A 53 18.34 -17.22 10.82
CA SER A 53 17.13 -16.92 11.56
C SER A 53 16.99 -15.44 11.91
N VAL A 54 15.75 -14.95 11.84
CA VAL A 54 15.35 -13.60 12.24
C VAL A 54 14.12 -13.66 13.12
N PHE A 55 13.93 -12.65 13.97
CA PHE A 55 12.71 -12.44 14.73
C PHE A 55 11.86 -11.34 14.09
N GLY A 56 10.59 -11.65 13.79
CA GLY A 56 9.66 -10.68 13.20
C GLY A 56 9.84 -10.51 11.70
N GLY A 57 9.05 -9.61 11.12
CA GLY A 57 9.07 -9.29 9.69
C GLY A 57 8.53 -10.36 8.75
N HIS A 58 8.07 -11.51 9.25
CA HIS A 58 7.45 -12.56 8.43
C HIS A 58 6.51 -13.42 9.28
N GLU A 59 5.63 -14.16 8.62
CA GLU A 59 4.90 -15.25 9.27
C GLU A 59 5.80 -16.48 9.38
N ARG A 60 5.65 -17.28 10.44
CA ARG A 60 6.44 -18.51 10.62
C ARG A 60 6.38 -19.40 9.37
N GLY A 61 7.55 -19.84 8.92
CA GLY A 61 7.72 -20.72 7.75
C GLY A 61 7.72 -20.02 6.40
N ASP A 62 7.58 -18.69 6.35
CA ASP A 62 7.77 -17.91 5.13
C ASP A 62 9.26 -17.56 4.97
N ASP A 63 9.79 -17.68 3.75
CA ASP A 63 11.15 -17.28 3.42
C ASP A 63 11.22 -15.80 3.05
N MET A 64 10.09 -15.17 2.70
CA MET A 64 10.05 -13.74 2.41
C MET A 64 9.87 -12.92 3.69
N ILE A 65 10.84 -12.06 3.99
CA ILE A 65 10.85 -11.24 5.20
C ILE A 65 10.85 -9.75 4.88
N HIS A 66 10.15 -8.95 5.68
CA HIS A 66 10.25 -7.49 5.69
C HIS A 66 11.49 -7.07 6.47
N ALA A 67 12.57 -6.70 5.78
CA ALA A 67 13.84 -6.31 6.42
C ALA A 67 13.69 -5.17 7.44
N CYS A 68 12.72 -4.26 7.24
CA CYS A 68 12.45 -3.18 8.20
C CYS A 68 11.83 -3.62 9.53
N GLN A 69 11.38 -4.87 9.64
CA GLN A 69 10.76 -5.44 10.84
C GLN A 69 11.46 -6.71 11.33
N ALA A 70 12.48 -7.19 10.61
CA ALA A 70 13.22 -8.40 10.94
C ALA A 70 14.43 -8.05 11.82
N ARG A 71 14.52 -8.69 13.00
CA ARG A 71 15.68 -8.60 13.89
C ARG A 71 16.60 -9.80 13.69
N ILE A 72 17.91 -9.55 13.57
CA ILE A 72 18.91 -10.59 13.30
C ILE A 72 19.09 -11.48 14.54
N LEU A 73 19.04 -12.81 14.40
CA LEU A 73 19.26 -13.75 15.52
C LEU A 73 20.51 -14.64 15.33
N SER A 74 20.92 -14.87 14.09
CA SER A 74 22.10 -15.65 13.72
C SER A 74 22.81 -15.01 12.53
N ASP A 75 23.90 -15.62 12.08
CA ASP A 75 24.37 -15.39 10.72
C ASP A 75 23.21 -15.70 9.76
N ILE A 76 23.01 -14.84 8.76
CA ILE A 76 21.94 -15.00 7.78
C ILE A 76 22.46 -14.76 6.38
N GLU A 77 21.81 -15.41 5.43
CA GLU A 77 21.96 -15.14 4.00
C GLU A 77 20.61 -14.67 3.47
N ILE A 78 20.62 -13.52 2.79
CA ILE A 78 19.45 -12.92 2.18
C ILE A 78 19.68 -12.67 0.70
N MET A 79 18.61 -12.75 -0.07
CA MET A 79 18.62 -12.45 -1.51
C MET A 79 17.58 -11.38 -1.84
N THR A 80 17.99 -10.46 -2.70
CA THR A 80 17.12 -9.47 -3.33
C THR A 80 17.00 -9.79 -4.81
N GLU A 81 15.80 -9.63 -5.36
CA GLU A 81 15.63 -9.71 -6.80
C GLU A 81 16.13 -8.42 -7.46
N PRO A 82 16.83 -8.48 -8.61
CA PRO A 82 17.29 -7.30 -9.32
C PRO A 82 16.10 -6.49 -9.82
N VAL A 83 16.04 -5.22 -9.41
CA VAL A 83 15.01 -4.25 -9.81
C VAL A 83 15.68 -2.94 -10.19
N PRO A 84 15.05 -2.09 -11.02
CA PRO A 84 15.61 -0.77 -11.32
C PRO A 84 15.75 0.07 -10.06
N ASP A 85 16.88 0.77 -9.94
CA ASP A 85 17.16 1.64 -8.80
C ASP A 85 16.23 2.86 -8.77
N PRO A 86 15.82 3.32 -7.57
CA PRO A 86 15.02 4.53 -7.46
C PRO A 86 15.77 5.79 -7.91
N ILE A 87 15.22 6.51 -8.88
CA ILE A 87 15.70 7.81 -9.36
C ILE A 87 14.66 8.89 -9.02
N THR A 88 15.12 10.13 -8.80
CA THR A 88 14.24 11.28 -8.59
C THR A 88 14.25 12.22 -9.79
N PHE A 89 13.06 12.51 -10.31
CA PHE A 89 12.82 13.46 -11.39
C PHE A 89 12.08 14.70 -10.90
N ALA A 90 12.44 15.86 -11.45
CA ALA A 90 11.55 17.01 -11.50
C ALA A 90 10.61 16.84 -12.70
N ALA A 91 9.31 16.83 -12.46
CA ALA A 91 8.30 16.47 -13.44
C ALA A 91 7.13 17.46 -13.44
N SER A 92 6.24 17.35 -14.42
CA SER A 92 5.05 18.18 -14.53
C SER A 92 3.82 17.39 -14.93
N VAL A 93 2.66 17.76 -14.38
CA VAL A 93 1.36 17.23 -14.81
C VAL A 93 1.08 17.71 -16.24
N THR A 94 0.76 16.79 -17.15
CA THR A 94 0.36 17.11 -18.53
C THR A 94 -1.13 16.96 -18.75
N ASP A 95 -1.79 16.11 -17.97
CA ASP A 95 -3.24 15.93 -18.09
C ASP A 95 -3.86 15.54 -16.74
N VAL A 96 -5.11 15.95 -16.54
CA VAL A 96 -5.95 15.60 -15.39
C VAL A 96 -7.37 15.36 -15.87
N VAL A 97 -7.78 14.10 -15.89
CA VAL A 97 -9.09 13.67 -16.40
C VAL A 97 -9.90 12.97 -15.31
N ARG A 98 -11.22 13.20 -15.30
CA ARG A 98 -12.11 12.46 -14.41
C ARG A 98 -12.49 11.14 -15.07
N LEU A 99 -12.05 10.02 -14.50
CA LEU A 99 -12.32 8.68 -15.02
C LEU A 99 -13.61 8.08 -14.44
N ALA A 100 -13.91 8.40 -13.18
CA ALA A 100 -15.14 8.02 -12.49
C ALA A 100 -15.49 9.05 -11.42
N PRO A 101 -16.65 8.93 -10.73
CA PRO A 101 -17.02 9.86 -9.68
C PRO A 101 -15.94 10.07 -8.61
N ASP A 102 -15.23 8.99 -8.23
CA ASP A 102 -14.17 8.96 -7.22
C ASP A 102 -12.78 8.60 -7.77
N VAL A 103 -12.56 8.62 -9.09
CA VAL A 103 -11.25 8.31 -9.70
C VAL A 103 -10.82 9.41 -10.68
N VAL A 104 -9.59 9.86 -10.52
CA VAL A 104 -8.96 10.87 -11.38
C VAL A 104 -7.73 10.26 -12.05
N GLY A 105 -7.67 10.36 -13.38
CA GLY A 105 -6.49 10.08 -14.18
C GLY A 105 -5.55 11.27 -14.17
N VAL A 106 -4.26 11.02 -13.96
CA VAL A 106 -3.20 12.05 -13.99
C VAL A 106 -2.09 11.56 -14.88
N ALA A 107 -1.72 12.35 -15.90
CA ALA A 107 -0.55 12.10 -16.73
C ALA A 107 0.61 13.02 -16.28
N VAL A 108 1.81 12.46 -16.19
CA VAL A 108 3.02 13.13 -15.70
C VAL A 108 4.14 12.98 -16.72
N ARG A 109 4.67 14.12 -17.17
CA ARG A 109 5.86 14.18 -18.03
C ARG A 109 7.13 14.19 -17.21
N LEU A 110 8.03 13.28 -17.55
CA LEU A 110 9.40 13.18 -17.07
C LEU A 110 10.37 13.76 -18.10
N PRO A 111 11.53 14.28 -17.67
CA PRO A 111 12.57 14.73 -18.59
C PRO A 111 13.24 13.55 -19.30
N ASP A 112 13.38 12.41 -18.61
CA ASP A 112 13.95 11.17 -19.11
C ASP A 112 13.03 9.98 -18.79
N PRO A 113 13.11 8.87 -19.55
CA PRO A 113 12.30 7.70 -19.29
C PRO A 113 12.64 7.06 -17.94
N LEU A 114 11.63 6.75 -17.15
CA LEU A 114 11.78 5.92 -15.96
C LEU A 114 11.75 4.45 -16.36
N GLN A 115 12.81 3.71 -16.05
CA GLN A 115 12.77 2.24 -16.09
C GLN A 115 11.99 1.74 -14.86
N TYR A 116 10.94 0.95 -15.09
CA TYR A 116 10.16 0.31 -14.04
C TYR A 116 9.57 -1.01 -14.53
N LEU A 117 9.26 -1.88 -13.57
CA LEU A 117 8.60 -3.16 -13.82
C LEU A 117 7.08 -3.03 -13.60
N PRO A 118 6.23 -3.58 -14.50
CA PRO A 118 4.77 -3.49 -14.36
C PRO A 118 4.29 -4.02 -13.00
N GLY A 119 3.64 -3.15 -12.22
CA GLY A 119 3.20 -3.43 -10.85
C GLY A 119 4.01 -2.71 -9.76
N GLN A 120 5.15 -2.10 -10.09
CA GLN A 120 5.84 -1.16 -9.19
C GLN A 120 5.06 0.15 -9.00
N TYR A 121 5.49 0.97 -8.04
CA TYR A 121 4.93 2.29 -7.77
C TYR A 121 5.98 3.39 -7.68
N CYS A 122 5.50 4.64 -7.71
CA CYS A 122 6.31 5.84 -7.55
C CYS A 122 5.77 6.72 -6.42
N LYS A 123 6.65 7.50 -5.79
CA LYS A 123 6.27 8.59 -4.88
C LYS A 123 6.11 9.88 -5.67
N LEU A 124 4.90 10.45 -5.67
CA LEU A 124 4.64 11.74 -6.28
C LEU A 124 4.49 12.79 -5.17
N GLN A 125 5.29 13.84 -5.24
CA GLN A 125 5.21 15.02 -4.38
C GLN A 125 4.88 16.25 -5.22
N PHE A 126 3.59 16.54 -5.36
CA PHE A 126 3.12 17.78 -5.98
C PHE A 126 3.57 19.00 -5.16
N ARG A 127 3.98 20.07 -5.83
CA ARG A 127 4.51 21.26 -5.14
C ARG A 127 3.48 21.84 -4.17
N GLY A 128 3.83 21.91 -2.89
CA GLY A 128 2.94 22.37 -1.82
C GLY A 128 2.06 21.28 -1.21
N PHE A 129 2.25 20.02 -1.61
CA PHE A 129 1.51 18.87 -1.11
C PHE A 129 2.45 17.79 -0.58
N PRO A 130 2.00 16.94 0.36
CA PRO A 130 2.82 15.85 0.85
C PRO A 130 2.98 14.74 -0.20
N ALA A 131 4.10 14.02 -0.15
CA ALA A 131 4.35 12.89 -1.04
C ALA A 131 3.34 11.74 -0.81
N ARG A 132 2.90 11.09 -1.88
CA ARG A 132 2.04 9.91 -1.85
C ARG A 132 2.49 8.88 -2.88
N CYS A 133 2.29 7.61 -2.57
CA CYS A 133 2.63 6.51 -3.46
C CYS A 133 1.49 6.25 -4.44
N TYR A 134 1.80 6.18 -5.73
CA TYR A 134 0.87 5.84 -6.81
C TYR A 134 1.55 4.91 -7.80
N SER A 135 0.83 3.88 -8.24
CA SER A 135 1.34 2.91 -9.21
C SER A 135 1.11 3.41 -10.65
N PRO A 136 2.14 3.46 -11.51
CA PRO A 136 1.95 3.71 -12.93
C PRO A 136 0.98 2.69 -13.54
N THR A 137 0.16 3.16 -14.48
CA THR A 137 -0.77 2.34 -15.24
C THR A 137 -0.43 2.37 -16.72
N TYR A 138 -0.57 1.25 -17.41
CA TYR A 138 -0.51 1.22 -18.87
C TYR A 138 -1.66 2.05 -19.46
N PRO A 139 -1.41 2.90 -20.48
CA PRO A 139 -2.45 3.74 -21.06
C PRO A 139 -3.55 2.91 -21.70
N LEU A 140 -4.80 3.38 -21.59
CA LEU A 140 -5.91 2.75 -22.30
C LEU A 140 -5.85 3.06 -23.78
N GLU A 141 -5.41 4.22 -24.23
CA GLU A 141 -5.39 4.55 -25.66
C GLU A 141 -3.96 4.72 -26.15
N GLY A 142 -3.70 4.30 -27.39
CA GLY A 142 -2.35 4.29 -27.95
C GLY A 142 -1.42 3.26 -27.29
N GLY A 143 -0.12 3.57 -27.31
CA GLY A 143 0.94 2.79 -26.66
C GLY A 143 1.67 3.62 -25.62
N PRO A 144 2.63 3.04 -24.89
CA PRO A 144 3.46 3.78 -23.95
C PRO A 144 4.23 4.87 -24.68
N GLU A 145 4.15 6.10 -24.18
CA GLU A 145 4.92 7.22 -24.70
C GLU A 145 6.15 7.43 -23.83
N THR A 146 7.31 7.61 -24.46
CA THR A 146 8.58 7.86 -23.79
C THR A 146 8.49 9.08 -22.87
N GLY A 147 8.81 8.88 -21.59
CA GLY A 147 8.77 9.95 -20.58
C GLY A 147 7.36 10.37 -20.14
N LEU A 148 6.30 9.67 -20.51
CA LEU A 148 4.94 9.92 -20.00
C LEU A 148 4.49 8.77 -19.10
N LEU A 149 4.11 9.08 -17.86
CA LEU A 149 3.51 8.12 -16.94
C LEU A 149 2.06 8.49 -16.63
N HIS A 150 1.19 7.49 -16.62
CA HIS A 150 -0.22 7.64 -16.25
C HIS A 150 -0.47 7.06 -14.86
N PHE A 151 -1.35 7.69 -14.09
CA PHE A 151 -1.74 7.26 -12.75
C PHE A 151 -3.26 7.36 -12.58
N HIS A 152 -3.86 6.37 -11.93
CA HIS A 152 -5.28 6.43 -11.52
C HIS A 152 -5.36 6.62 -10.01
N ILE A 153 -5.85 7.78 -9.60
CA ILE A 153 -5.83 8.21 -8.20
C ILE A 153 -7.26 8.27 -7.66
N ARG A 154 -7.52 7.51 -6.59
CA ARG A 154 -8.80 7.58 -5.89
C ARG A 154 -8.92 8.93 -5.18
N ARG A 155 -10.00 9.65 -5.46
CA ARG A 155 -10.37 10.88 -4.77
C ARG A 155 -10.94 10.53 -3.40
N LEU A 156 -10.18 10.85 -2.37
CA LEU A 156 -10.61 10.71 -0.99
C LEU A 156 -11.25 12.03 -0.55
N PRO A 157 -12.49 12.02 -0.03
CA PRO A 157 -13.07 13.21 0.60
C PRO A 157 -12.10 13.76 1.64
N HIS A 158 -11.84 15.08 1.59
CA HIS A 158 -10.89 15.77 2.47
C HIS A 158 -9.43 15.28 2.42
N GLY A 159 -9.05 14.44 1.46
CA GLY A 159 -7.67 14.01 1.28
C GLY A 159 -6.77 15.15 0.80
N LEU A 160 -5.63 15.39 1.46
CA LEU A 160 -4.75 16.53 1.18
C LEU A 160 -4.33 16.65 -0.30
N VAL A 161 -4.04 15.53 -0.95
CA VAL A 161 -3.59 15.49 -2.36
C VAL A 161 -4.76 15.21 -3.30
N SER A 162 -5.45 14.08 -3.12
CA SER A 162 -6.41 13.60 -4.12
C SER A 162 -7.64 14.49 -4.24
N SER A 163 -8.05 15.21 -3.18
CA SER A 163 -9.14 16.19 -3.30
C SER A 163 -8.76 17.43 -4.11
N ALA A 164 -7.47 17.75 -4.19
CA ALA A 164 -6.92 18.92 -4.89
C ALA A 164 -6.68 18.69 -6.39
N LEU A 165 -6.69 17.43 -6.85
CA LEU A 165 -6.58 17.07 -8.27
C LEU A 165 -7.75 17.66 -9.08
N GLY A 166 -7.42 18.33 -10.18
CA GLY A 166 -8.37 19.05 -11.04
C GLY A 166 -8.78 20.41 -10.49
N GLN A 167 -8.32 20.80 -9.31
CA GLN A 167 -8.63 22.09 -8.67
C GLN A 167 -7.36 22.91 -8.43
N LYS A 168 -6.53 22.52 -7.46
CA LYS A 168 -5.25 23.18 -7.17
C LYS A 168 -4.07 22.50 -7.86
N ILE A 169 -4.22 21.20 -8.17
CA ILE A 169 -3.28 20.43 -8.97
C ILE A 169 -3.91 20.28 -10.36
N GLN A 170 -3.37 21.00 -11.33
CA GLN A 170 -3.85 21.09 -12.71
C GLN A 170 -2.71 20.84 -13.69
N VAL A 171 -3.01 20.87 -14.99
CA VAL A 171 -1.99 20.82 -16.04
C VAL A 171 -0.92 21.90 -15.81
N GLY A 172 0.36 21.54 -16.01
CA GLY A 172 1.52 22.37 -15.73
C GLY A 172 1.99 22.35 -14.27
N HIS A 173 1.24 21.73 -13.34
CA HIS A 173 1.64 21.67 -11.93
C HIS A 173 2.93 20.86 -11.77
N ARG A 174 3.95 21.44 -11.13
CA ARG A 174 5.24 20.81 -10.90
C ARG A 174 5.19 19.82 -9.75
N LEU A 175 5.86 18.68 -9.90
CA LEU A 175 6.02 17.68 -8.86
C LEU A 175 7.43 17.10 -8.86
N LYS A 176 7.81 16.48 -7.74
CA LYS A 176 8.92 15.52 -7.71
C LYS A 176 8.34 14.12 -7.83
N LEU A 177 8.92 13.29 -8.69
CA LEU A 177 8.63 11.87 -8.77
C LEU A 177 9.87 11.10 -8.35
N THR A 178 9.74 10.17 -7.41
CA THR A 178 10.81 9.27 -7.00
C THR A 178 10.36 7.83 -7.18
N GLY A 179 11.17 6.99 -7.83
CA GLY A 179 10.85 5.58 -8.04
C GLY A 179 11.77 4.92 -9.08
N PRO A 180 11.54 3.64 -9.39
CA PRO A 180 10.40 2.86 -8.94
C PRO A 180 10.61 2.25 -7.54
N PHE A 181 9.53 1.78 -6.93
CA PHE A 181 9.53 1.04 -5.67
C PHE A 181 8.56 -0.14 -5.75
N GLY A 182 8.67 -1.06 -4.79
CA GLY A 182 7.74 -2.15 -4.60
C GLY A 182 8.17 -3.46 -5.26
N THR A 183 7.67 -4.55 -4.70
CA THR A 183 8.06 -5.92 -5.05
C THR A 183 6.94 -6.69 -5.77
N ALA A 184 5.76 -6.09 -5.92
CA ALA A 184 4.58 -6.68 -6.54
C ALA A 184 4.49 -6.39 -8.05
N PHE A 185 5.54 -6.76 -8.76
CA PHE A 185 5.66 -6.59 -10.21
C PHE A 185 5.65 -7.93 -10.95
N LEU A 186 5.30 -7.92 -12.23
CA LEU A 186 5.31 -9.10 -13.09
C LEU A 186 6.70 -9.76 -13.11
N ARG A 187 6.79 -11.02 -12.69
CA ARG A 187 7.97 -11.84 -12.90
C ARG A 187 7.98 -12.38 -14.33
N PRO A 188 9.07 -12.19 -15.10
CA PRO A 188 9.10 -12.65 -16.49
C PRO A 188 9.24 -14.18 -16.56
N ASN A 189 8.83 -14.76 -17.69
CA ASN A 189 9.18 -16.11 -18.12
C ASN A 189 8.71 -17.28 -17.24
N HIS A 190 7.81 -17.08 -16.27
CA HIS A 190 7.25 -18.22 -15.53
C HIS A 190 6.23 -18.99 -16.39
N SER A 191 6.03 -20.29 -16.14
CA SER A 191 5.14 -21.15 -16.94
C SER A 191 3.70 -21.23 -16.41
N GLY A 192 3.48 -20.99 -15.12
CA GLY A 192 2.14 -21.11 -14.53
C GLY A 192 1.17 -19.98 -14.85
N ASN A 193 -0.09 -20.18 -14.43
CA ASN A 193 -1.16 -19.22 -14.68
C ASN A 193 -0.97 -17.97 -13.83
N ILE A 194 -1.52 -16.86 -14.30
CA ILE A 194 -1.53 -15.61 -13.56
C ILE A 194 -2.92 -15.36 -12.99
N VAL A 195 -3.00 -15.09 -11.69
CA VAL A 195 -4.21 -14.66 -11.03
C VAL A 195 -4.04 -13.22 -10.55
N LEU A 196 -4.81 -12.31 -11.14
CA LEU A 196 -4.81 -10.89 -10.79
C LEU A 196 -6.01 -10.59 -9.92
N VAL A 197 -5.81 -9.84 -8.83
CA VAL A 197 -6.88 -9.41 -7.94
C VAL A 197 -6.78 -7.91 -7.68
N ALA A 198 -7.78 -7.16 -8.13
CA ALA A 198 -7.82 -5.72 -7.95
C ALA A 198 -9.04 -5.29 -7.14
N SER A 199 -8.85 -4.26 -6.30
CA SER A 199 -9.98 -3.49 -5.75
C SER A 199 -9.78 -1.99 -5.94
N GLY A 200 -10.79 -1.29 -6.44
CA GLY A 200 -10.73 0.16 -6.70
C GLY A 200 -9.57 0.54 -7.62
N THR A 201 -8.78 1.54 -7.26
CA THR A 201 -7.60 1.95 -8.07
C THR A 201 -6.44 0.96 -8.03
N GLY A 202 -6.53 -0.12 -7.25
CA GLY A 202 -5.63 -1.28 -7.40
C GLY A 202 -5.71 -1.93 -8.78
N PHE A 203 -6.72 -1.57 -9.59
CA PHE A 203 -6.79 -1.92 -11.00
C PHE A 203 -5.56 -1.42 -11.79
N ALA A 204 -5.04 -0.22 -11.50
CA ALA A 204 -3.93 0.39 -12.26
C ALA A 204 -2.67 -0.49 -12.37
N PRO A 205 -2.09 -0.97 -11.25
CA PRO A 205 -0.93 -1.87 -11.34
C PRO A 205 -1.30 -3.24 -11.93
N MET A 206 -2.49 -3.78 -11.61
CA MET A 206 -2.91 -5.09 -12.15
C MET A 206 -3.14 -5.06 -13.66
N TRP A 207 -3.65 -3.94 -14.19
CA TRP A 207 -3.77 -3.70 -15.62
C TRP A 207 -2.40 -3.68 -16.30
N SER A 208 -1.43 -2.99 -15.70
CA SER A 208 -0.05 -2.98 -16.22
C SER A 208 0.55 -4.38 -16.26
N ILE A 209 0.33 -5.20 -15.22
CA ILE A 209 0.76 -6.60 -15.19
C ILE A 209 0.04 -7.41 -16.28
N ALA A 210 -1.28 -7.27 -16.42
CA ALA A 210 -2.06 -8.00 -17.41
C ALA A 210 -1.57 -7.73 -18.85
N VAL A 211 -1.39 -6.44 -19.19
CA VAL A 211 -0.88 -6.04 -20.50
C VAL A 211 0.51 -6.60 -20.75
N ALA A 212 1.43 -6.44 -19.80
CA ALA A 212 2.79 -6.94 -19.95
C ALA A 212 2.85 -8.46 -20.07
N ALA A 213 2.02 -9.19 -19.30
CA ALA A 213 1.95 -10.64 -19.37
C ALA A 213 1.43 -11.15 -20.72
N ILE A 214 0.43 -10.47 -21.29
CA ILE A 214 -0.11 -10.78 -22.62
C ILE A 214 0.90 -10.43 -23.72
N MET A 215 1.60 -9.29 -23.60
CA MET A 215 2.67 -8.92 -24.55
C MET A 215 3.83 -9.91 -24.53
N GLU A 216 4.18 -10.46 -23.36
CA GLU A 216 5.20 -11.51 -23.22
C GLU A 216 4.74 -12.84 -23.82
N ARG A 217 3.51 -13.26 -23.52
CA ARG A 217 2.94 -14.53 -23.99
C ARG A 217 1.42 -14.40 -24.19
N PRO A 218 0.94 -14.19 -25.43
CA PRO A 218 -0.48 -13.92 -25.70
C PRO A 218 -1.44 -15.05 -25.32
N ASP A 219 -0.97 -16.30 -25.34
CA ASP A 219 -1.72 -17.51 -25.01
C ASP A 219 -1.67 -17.89 -23.51
N ARG A 220 -1.02 -17.09 -22.67
CA ARG A 220 -0.91 -17.35 -21.23
C ARG A 220 -2.28 -17.25 -20.53
N GLU A 221 -2.61 -18.25 -19.73
CA GLU A 221 -3.81 -18.24 -18.89
C GLU A 221 -3.78 -17.13 -17.83
N ILE A 222 -4.80 -16.27 -17.83
CA ILE A 222 -4.98 -15.19 -16.85
C ILE A 222 -6.40 -15.27 -16.28
N THR A 223 -6.53 -15.32 -14.95
CA THR A 223 -7.79 -14.97 -14.27
C THR A 223 -7.66 -13.59 -13.65
N PHE A 224 -8.56 -12.66 -14.00
CA PHE A 224 -8.60 -11.33 -13.40
C PHE A 224 -9.88 -11.13 -12.59
N VAL A 225 -9.75 -11.14 -11.27
CA VAL A 225 -10.80 -10.82 -10.31
C VAL A 225 -10.76 -9.33 -10.01
N VAL A 226 -11.81 -8.60 -10.37
CA VAL A 226 -11.88 -7.14 -10.21
C VAL A 226 -13.06 -6.77 -9.36
N ALA A 227 -12.82 -6.07 -8.25
CA ALA A 227 -13.86 -5.66 -7.33
C ALA A 227 -13.98 -4.16 -7.17
N ALA A 228 -15.23 -3.72 -7.12
CA ALA A 228 -15.61 -2.36 -6.81
C ALA A 228 -16.80 -2.33 -5.85
N GLN A 229 -16.98 -1.19 -5.18
CA GLN A 229 -18.14 -1.00 -4.31
C GLN A 229 -19.41 -0.79 -5.12
N THR A 230 -19.36 0.14 -6.07
CA THR A 230 -20.45 0.53 -6.97
C THR A 230 -20.12 0.12 -8.40
N LEU A 231 -21.13 0.11 -9.28
CA LEU A 231 -20.92 -0.14 -10.72
C LEU A 231 -20.03 0.94 -11.35
N GLN A 232 -20.20 2.20 -10.96
CA GLN A 232 -19.43 3.34 -11.47
C GLN A 232 -17.95 3.27 -11.04
N SER A 233 -17.65 2.59 -9.93
CA SER A 233 -16.28 2.34 -9.49
C SER A 233 -15.59 1.20 -10.26
N LEU A 234 -16.29 0.46 -11.12
CA LEU A 234 -15.68 -0.37 -12.18
C LEU A 234 -15.32 0.49 -13.40
N TYR A 235 -14.52 1.53 -13.16
CA TYR A 235 -14.22 2.61 -14.12
C TYR A 235 -13.34 2.22 -15.31
N MET A 236 -12.86 0.97 -15.36
CA MET A 236 -11.93 0.45 -16.37
C MET A 236 -12.60 -0.65 -17.22
N ASP A 237 -13.89 -0.52 -17.45
CA ASP A 237 -14.68 -1.39 -18.32
C ASP A 237 -14.05 -1.54 -19.71
N ALA A 238 -13.52 -0.46 -20.29
CA ALA A 238 -12.80 -0.52 -21.57
C ALA A 238 -11.58 -1.46 -21.55
N ALA A 239 -10.79 -1.48 -20.46
CA ALA A 239 -9.69 -2.45 -20.32
C ALA A 239 -10.22 -3.88 -20.21
N LEU A 240 -11.31 -4.09 -19.46
CA LEU A 240 -11.94 -5.40 -19.33
C LEU A 240 -12.44 -5.91 -20.68
N CYS A 241 -13.09 -5.06 -21.48
CA CYS A 241 -13.53 -5.42 -22.83
C CYS A 241 -12.36 -5.85 -23.72
N ARG A 242 -11.19 -5.20 -23.60
CA ARG A 242 -9.99 -5.61 -24.36
C ARG A 242 -9.44 -6.95 -23.91
N LEU A 243 -9.39 -7.18 -22.60
CA LEU A 243 -8.97 -8.47 -22.06
C LEU A 243 -9.91 -9.60 -22.47
N ALA A 244 -11.20 -9.32 -22.61
CA ALA A 244 -12.19 -10.29 -23.04
C ALA A 244 -12.01 -10.77 -24.50
N LEU A 245 -11.15 -10.09 -25.30
CA LEU A 245 -10.79 -10.54 -26.65
C LEU A 245 -9.85 -11.75 -26.64
N PHE A 246 -9.21 -12.04 -25.50
CA PHE A 246 -8.30 -13.17 -25.35
C PHE A 246 -9.05 -14.37 -24.75
N PRO A 247 -9.16 -15.51 -25.45
CA PRO A 247 -9.95 -16.66 -24.99
C PRO A 247 -9.39 -17.31 -23.71
N ASN A 248 -8.09 -17.14 -23.47
CA ASN A 248 -7.32 -17.56 -22.30
C ASN A 248 -7.38 -16.56 -21.13
N VAL A 249 -8.22 -15.52 -21.21
CA VAL A 249 -8.40 -14.54 -20.14
C VAL A 249 -9.80 -14.63 -19.56
N ARG A 250 -9.89 -15.04 -18.30
CA ARG A 250 -11.14 -15.11 -17.53
C ARG A 250 -11.29 -13.88 -16.64
N ILE A 251 -12.34 -13.10 -16.89
CA ILE A 251 -12.64 -11.89 -16.11
C ILE A 251 -13.78 -12.18 -15.13
N ILE A 252 -13.59 -11.82 -13.87
CA ILE A 252 -14.60 -11.96 -12.81
C ILE A 252 -14.83 -10.59 -12.17
N PRO A 253 -15.78 -9.79 -12.70
CA PRO A 253 -16.12 -8.50 -12.14
C PRO A 253 -17.09 -8.67 -10.98
N ILE A 254 -16.81 -7.98 -9.87
CA ILE A 254 -17.55 -8.06 -8.61
C ILE A 254 -17.96 -6.65 -8.21
N VAL A 255 -19.25 -6.47 -7.92
CA VAL A 255 -19.79 -5.24 -7.35
C VAL A 255 -20.48 -5.60 -6.04
N SER A 256 -20.06 -4.97 -4.94
CA SER A 256 -20.63 -5.29 -3.63
C SER A 256 -22.03 -4.72 -3.43
N GLU A 257 -22.31 -3.54 -4.00
CA GLU A 257 -23.64 -2.94 -3.92
C GLU A 257 -24.63 -3.68 -4.84
N PRO A 258 -25.90 -3.83 -4.41
CA PRO A 258 -26.94 -4.40 -5.25
C PRO A 258 -27.09 -3.60 -6.56
N GLN A 259 -26.99 -4.30 -7.69
CA GLN A 259 -27.23 -3.76 -9.03
C GLN A 259 -27.93 -4.81 -9.89
N THR A 260 -28.61 -4.38 -10.95
CA THR A 260 -29.35 -5.23 -11.91
C THR A 260 -28.90 -5.05 -13.36
N ALA A 261 -27.78 -4.35 -13.59
CA ALA A 261 -27.28 -4.00 -14.90
C ALA A 261 -26.82 -5.22 -15.73
N SER A 262 -26.21 -6.23 -15.10
CA SER A 262 -25.76 -7.43 -15.79
C SER A 262 -25.62 -8.63 -14.86
N GLY A 263 -25.97 -9.83 -15.36
CA GLY A 263 -25.74 -11.10 -14.68
C GLY A 263 -24.27 -11.57 -14.70
N ALA A 264 -23.42 -10.94 -15.51
CA ALA A 264 -21.98 -11.21 -15.50
C ALA A 264 -21.29 -10.67 -14.24
N LEU A 265 -21.89 -9.66 -13.59
CA LEU A 265 -21.40 -9.06 -12.36
C LEU A 265 -21.75 -9.94 -11.15
N ARG A 266 -20.73 -10.31 -10.39
CA ARG A 266 -20.86 -11.14 -9.18
C ARG A 266 -21.05 -10.29 -7.93
N LYS A 267 -21.63 -10.87 -6.89
CA LYS A 267 -21.85 -10.24 -5.57
C LYS A 267 -21.06 -10.99 -4.51
N GLY A 268 -20.31 -10.30 -3.66
CA GLY A 268 -19.56 -10.93 -2.58
C GLY A 268 -18.15 -10.37 -2.45
N ARG A 269 -17.25 -11.13 -1.84
CA ARG A 269 -15.84 -10.75 -1.68
C ARG A 269 -15.03 -11.29 -2.86
N PRO A 270 -13.92 -10.61 -3.25
CA PRO A 270 -13.00 -11.12 -4.27
C PRO A 270 -12.53 -12.55 -4.01
N THR A 271 -12.29 -12.89 -2.74
CA THR A 271 -11.82 -14.20 -2.29
C THR A 271 -12.79 -15.33 -2.58
N ASP A 272 -14.08 -15.04 -2.69
CA ASP A 272 -15.13 -16.05 -2.92
C ASP A 272 -15.10 -16.58 -4.37
N TYR A 273 -14.36 -15.90 -5.25
CA TYR A 273 -14.30 -16.17 -6.68
C TYR A 273 -12.89 -16.45 -7.20
N LEU A 274 -11.91 -16.62 -6.31
CA LEU A 274 -10.59 -17.07 -6.73
C LEU A 274 -10.68 -18.47 -7.35
N PRO A 275 -9.92 -18.77 -8.42
CA PRO A 275 -9.77 -20.15 -8.86
C PRO A 275 -9.16 -21.01 -7.76
N PRO A 276 -9.36 -22.35 -7.81
CA PRO A 276 -8.45 -23.27 -7.14
C PRO A 276 -7.02 -22.94 -7.55
N LEU A 277 -6.17 -22.67 -6.58
CA LEU A 277 -4.76 -22.34 -6.81
C LEU A 277 -3.89 -23.59 -6.69
N SER A 278 -2.78 -23.57 -7.42
CA SER A 278 -1.75 -24.60 -7.44
C SER A 278 -0.37 -23.97 -7.21
N PRO A 279 0.65 -24.77 -6.85
CA PRO A 279 2.01 -24.24 -6.61
C PRO A 279 2.68 -23.59 -7.83
N SER A 280 2.20 -23.88 -9.05
CA SER A 280 2.71 -23.24 -10.27
C SER A 280 2.11 -21.85 -10.50
N ASP A 281 0.96 -21.54 -9.90
CA ASP A 281 0.28 -20.26 -10.10
C ASP A 281 1.03 -19.10 -9.44
N VAL A 282 0.93 -17.93 -10.09
CA VAL A 282 1.44 -16.68 -9.55
C VAL A 282 0.31 -15.69 -9.38
N VAL A 283 0.12 -15.25 -8.13
CA VAL A 283 -0.96 -14.35 -7.73
C VAL A 283 -0.41 -12.95 -7.52
N TYR A 284 -1.05 -11.97 -8.14
CA TYR A 284 -0.79 -10.54 -7.90
C TYR A 284 -2.06 -9.88 -7.37
N ALA A 285 -1.95 -9.12 -6.28
CA ALA A 285 -3.10 -8.42 -5.72
C ALA A 285 -2.78 -6.98 -5.32
N ALA A 286 -3.63 -6.03 -5.70
CA ALA A 286 -3.47 -4.63 -5.33
C ALA A 286 -4.79 -3.97 -4.92
N GLY A 287 -4.70 -3.07 -3.93
CA GLY A 287 -5.84 -2.30 -3.44
C GLY A 287 -6.03 -2.40 -1.92
N ALA A 288 -7.26 -2.63 -1.46
CA ALA A 288 -7.60 -2.57 -0.04
C ALA A 288 -6.75 -3.56 0.79
N PRO A 289 -6.10 -3.13 1.89
CA PRO A 289 -5.21 -4.00 2.66
C PRO A 289 -5.85 -5.30 3.16
N ALA A 290 -7.12 -5.26 3.58
CA ALA A 290 -7.83 -6.46 4.02
C ALA A 290 -8.04 -7.50 2.89
N MET A 291 -8.24 -7.01 1.66
CA MET A 291 -8.37 -7.86 0.48
C MET A 291 -7.03 -8.50 0.15
N THR A 292 -5.96 -7.71 0.04
CA THR A 292 -4.63 -8.23 -0.33
C THR A 292 -4.10 -9.22 0.71
N GLN A 293 -4.30 -8.96 2.00
CA GLN A 293 -3.95 -9.91 3.07
C GLN A 293 -4.74 -11.22 2.97
N SER A 294 -6.02 -11.18 2.60
CA SER A 294 -6.83 -12.39 2.48
C SER A 294 -6.44 -13.22 1.27
N VAL A 295 -6.13 -12.57 0.14
CA VAL A 295 -5.58 -13.24 -1.05
C VAL A 295 -4.23 -13.88 -0.74
N ALA A 296 -3.34 -13.18 -0.03
CA ALA A 296 -2.04 -13.72 0.37
C ALA A 296 -2.18 -14.99 1.22
N ARG A 297 -3.10 -15.01 2.19
CA ARG A 297 -3.40 -16.20 3.01
C ARG A 297 -3.89 -17.38 2.18
N ILE A 298 -4.79 -17.14 1.22
CA ILE A 298 -5.32 -18.20 0.35
C ILE A 298 -4.22 -18.76 -0.56
N ALA A 299 -3.42 -17.90 -1.19
CA ALA A 299 -2.31 -18.32 -2.03
C ALA A 299 -1.27 -19.13 -1.25
N LYS A 300 -0.93 -18.69 -0.03
CA LYS A 300 -0.04 -19.42 0.87
C LYS A 300 -0.56 -20.81 1.22
N ALA A 301 -1.85 -20.94 1.52
CA ALA A 301 -2.46 -22.24 1.80
C ALA A 301 -2.42 -23.22 0.61
N ALA A 302 -2.30 -22.70 -0.61
CA ALA A 302 -2.16 -23.47 -1.85
C ALA A 302 -0.70 -23.62 -2.31
N ASN A 303 0.28 -23.14 -1.53
CA ASN A 303 1.70 -23.03 -1.90
C ASN A 303 1.95 -22.26 -3.22
N ALA A 304 1.02 -21.38 -3.60
CA ALA A 304 1.16 -20.53 -4.78
C ALA A 304 2.00 -19.29 -4.45
N LYS A 305 2.77 -18.79 -5.42
CA LYS A 305 3.52 -17.55 -5.25
C LYS A 305 2.55 -16.37 -5.21
N CYS A 306 2.76 -15.44 -4.28
CA CYS A 306 1.85 -14.30 -4.11
C CYS A 306 2.60 -13.00 -3.84
N TYR A 307 2.29 -11.97 -4.63
CA TYR A 307 2.83 -10.64 -4.49
C TYR A 307 1.70 -9.62 -4.32
N THR A 308 1.80 -8.79 -3.29
CA THR A 308 0.72 -7.90 -2.90
C THR A 308 1.17 -6.44 -2.76
N ASP A 309 0.30 -5.53 -3.19
CA ASP A 309 0.46 -4.08 -3.10
C ASP A 309 -0.73 -3.46 -2.32
N PRO A 310 -0.66 -3.41 -0.98
CA PRO A 310 -1.71 -2.85 -0.15
C PRO A 310 -1.70 -1.31 -0.19
N PHE A 311 -2.83 -0.71 -0.54
CA PHE A 311 -3.00 0.75 -0.58
C PHE A 311 -3.39 1.28 0.81
N ILE A 312 -2.40 1.76 1.54
CA ILE A 312 -2.56 2.25 2.91
C ILE A 312 -2.86 3.75 2.88
N SER A 313 -3.90 4.17 3.60
CA SER A 313 -4.15 5.58 3.85
C SER A 313 -3.35 6.02 5.09
N ASN A 314 -2.50 7.04 4.96
CA ASN A 314 -1.71 7.60 6.08
C ASN A 314 -2.54 8.34 7.15
N GLY A 315 -3.86 8.08 7.24
CA GLY A 315 -4.75 8.71 8.22
C GLY A 315 -4.34 8.50 9.68
N ASN A 316 -3.50 7.49 9.97
CA ASN A 316 -3.00 7.18 11.31
C ASN A 316 -1.62 7.75 11.68
N GLN A 317 -0.91 8.45 10.78
CA GLN A 317 0.40 9.04 11.12
C GLN A 317 0.31 10.37 11.88
N LEU A 318 -0.87 10.99 11.96
CA LEU A 318 -1.10 12.23 12.73
C LEU A 318 -1.10 12.04 14.25
N ASN A 319 -1.09 10.80 14.76
CA ASN A 319 -1.05 10.51 16.21
C ASN A 319 0.35 10.18 16.77
N GLN A 320 1.41 10.22 15.96
CA GLN A 320 2.78 9.92 16.45
C GLN A 320 3.77 11.09 16.31
N SER A 321 3.36 12.24 15.79
CA SER A 321 4.17 13.46 15.77
C SER A 321 3.60 14.51 16.72
N SER A 322 3.67 14.24 18.03
CA SER A 322 3.44 15.28 19.04
C SER A 322 4.47 15.28 20.17
N LEU A 323 5.75 15.31 19.77
CA LEU A 323 6.80 15.82 20.67
C LEU A 323 6.49 17.26 21.11
N VAL A 324 5.78 18.03 20.27
CA VAL A 324 5.32 19.39 20.59
C VAL A 324 4.21 19.41 21.64
N THR A 325 3.27 18.44 21.63
CA THR A 325 2.20 18.34 22.66
C THR A 325 2.72 17.82 24.00
N ARG A 326 3.81 17.04 24.00
CA ARG A 326 4.53 16.66 25.24
C ARG A 326 5.34 17.82 25.83
N MET A 327 6.02 18.62 25.00
CA MET A 327 6.76 19.80 25.47
C MET A 327 5.85 20.91 26.00
N THR A 328 4.67 21.13 25.40
CA THR A 328 3.72 22.14 25.91
C THR A 328 3.10 21.75 27.25
N ARG A 329 2.98 20.44 27.57
CA ARG A 329 2.61 19.99 28.92
C ARG A 329 3.72 20.23 29.95
N TRP A 330 4.98 20.06 29.57
CA TRP A 330 6.12 20.27 30.46
C TRP A 330 6.31 21.75 30.83
N PHE A 331 6.20 22.66 29.86
CA PHE A 331 6.31 24.11 30.11
C PHE A 331 5.14 24.71 30.90
N ASN A 332 3.96 24.08 30.89
CA ASN A 332 2.81 24.53 31.69
C ASN A 332 2.81 23.99 33.13
N ASP A 333 3.55 22.91 33.42
CA ASP A 333 3.64 22.33 34.76
C ASP A 333 4.66 23.07 35.65
N GLU A 334 5.71 23.66 35.07
CA GLU A 334 6.71 24.44 35.82
C GLU A 334 6.24 25.86 36.24
N ARG A 335 5.06 26.32 35.80
CA ARG A 335 4.49 27.61 36.25
C ARG A 335 3.49 27.50 37.41
N ARG A 336 3.35 26.33 38.04
CA ARG A 336 2.38 26.14 39.13
C ARG A 336 2.96 25.77 40.50
N SER A 337 4.27 25.78 40.66
CA SER A 337 4.93 25.48 41.94
C SER A 337 5.66 26.70 42.53
N SER A 338 4.91 27.71 42.94
CA SER A 338 5.41 28.64 43.97
C SER A 338 4.27 29.28 44.78
N LEU A 339 4.21 28.86 46.04
CA LEU A 339 3.76 29.59 47.24
C LEU A 339 2.26 29.94 47.36
N THR A 340 1.59 29.32 48.34
CA THR A 340 0.99 30.06 49.47
C THR A 340 0.54 29.10 50.58
N LEU A 341 0.81 29.50 51.83
CA LEU A 341 0.58 28.81 53.09
C LEU A 341 -0.91 28.73 53.47
N SER A 342 -1.31 27.63 54.09
CA SER A 342 -2.61 27.45 54.76
C SER A 342 -2.70 28.20 56.10
N PRO A 343 -3.92 28.56 56.53
CA PRO A 343 -4.45 28.04 57.80
C PRO A 343 -5.90 27.52 57.61
N GLY A 344 -6.26 26.31 58.05
CA GLY A 344 -6.74 26.02 59.41
C GLY A 344 -8.28 25.79 59.39
N PRO A 345 -8.84 24.69 59.91
CA PRO A 345 -10.24 24.33 59.70
C PRO A 345 -11.17 24.81 60.83
N GLN A 346 -12.40 25.21 60.49
CA GLN A 346 -13.50 25.27 61.46
C GLN A 346 -14.79 24.64 60.93
N ARG A 347 -15.45 23.97 61.87
CA ARG A 347 -16.58 23.04 61.79
C ARG A 347 -17.93 23.73 61.51
N ALA A 348 -18.85 22.98 60.92
CA ALA A 348 -20.29 22.80 61.27
C ALA A 348 -21.01 22.27 60.01
N GLY A 349 -22.00 21.39 60.02
CA GLY A 349 -22.82 20.78 61.06
C GLY A 349 -23.76 19.77 60.37
N LYS A 350 -24.24 18.78 61.13
CA LYS A 350 -25.16 17.72 60.69
C LYS A 350 -26.59 18.22 60.50
N ALA A 351 -27.29 17.70 59.49
CA ALA A 351 -28.72 17.34 59.47
C ALA A 351 -28.95 16.52 58.16
N SER A 352 -29.25 15.21 58.19
CA SER A 352 -30.59 14.59 58.31
C SER A 352 -31.59 15.18 57.28
N ARG A 353 -32.36 14.47 56.46
CA ARG A 353 -33.00 13.15 56.56
C ARG A 353 -33.92 12.99 55.33
N LEU A 354 -34.04 11.78 54.74
CA LEU A 354 -35.19 11.24 53.95
C LEU A 354 -35.64 12.03 52.69
N GLU A 355 -36.34 11.51 51.68
CA GLU A 355 -36.72 10.21 51.12
C GLU A 355 -37.49 10.57 49.83
N ARG A 356 -37.65 9.59 48.92
CA ARG A 356 -38.74 9.50 47.91
C ARG A 356 -38.67 10.46 46.72
N SER A 357 -38.29 9.97 45.53
CA SER A 357 -39.16 9.29 44.56
C SER A 357 -40.16 10.21 43.86
N ARG A 358 -39.96 10.42 42.55
CA ARG A 358 -40.93 10.23 41.44
C ARG A 358 -40.50 11.06 40.22
N GLU A 359 -40.12 10.34 39.17
CA GLU A 359 -40.39 10.76 37.78
C GLU A 359 -41.92 10.80 37.58
N PRO A 360 -42.40 11.59 36.60
CA PRO A 360 -42.55 11.02 35.26
C PRO A 360 -42.02 11.93 34.14
N GLN A 361 -41.39 11.30 33.16
CA GLN A 361 -41.33 11.77 31.79
C GLN A 361 -42.69 11.60 31.10
N ASN A 362 -43.05 12.63 30.35
CA ASN A 362 -43.44 12.62 28.93
C ASN A 362 -44.72 13.41 28.68
N ASP A 363 -44.54 14.52 27.98
CA ASP A 363 -45.47 14.90 26.92
C ASP A 363 -44.76 15.75 25.83
N HIS A 364 -45.13 15.45 24.58
CA HIS A 364 -44.94 16.24 23.34
C HIS A 364 -43.53 16.23 22.71
N ALA A 365 -43.34 16.02 21.40
CA ALA A 365 -44.23 15.96 20.24
C ALA A 365 -43.56 15.15 19.09
#